data_AF-A0A964YJP4-F1
#
_entry.id   AF-A0A964YJP4-F1
#
_cell.length_a   1.000
_cell.length_b   1.000
_cell.length_c   1.000
_cell.angle_alpha   90.00
_cell.angle_beta   90.00
_cell.angle_gamma   90.00
#
_symmetry.space_group_name_H-M   'P 1'
#
loop_
_entity.id
_entity.type
_entity.pdbx_description
1 polymer ?
#
loop_
_entity_poly.entity_id
_entity_poly.type
_entity_poly.pdbx_seq_one_letter_code
_entity_poly.pdbx_strand_id
1 'polypeptide(L)'
;MKTRVFAILLGVVLGLCCCKARTDETGIINREKMMQIMGEVYLVEMHYQKFYGTPSRYKLPMDSALTNVFKKHRVSRRQYENSFTHYASNPAGFMEMNEQIIQQYNETLVQK
;
A
#
# COMPACT_ATOMS: atom_id res chain seq x y z
N MET A 1 41.31 -10.14 21.90
CA MET A 1 40.72 -9.48 20.69
C MET A 1 39.41 -10.12 20.21
N LYS A 2 39.29 -11.46 20.18
CA LYS A 2 38.10 -12.17 19.66
C LYS A 2 36.80 -11.96 20.48
N THR A 3 36.89 -11.73 21.79
CA THR A 3 35.74 -11.51 22.69
C THR A 3 35.10 -10.12 22.57
N ARG A 4 35.85 -9.10 22.14
CA ARG A 4 35.32 -7.73 21.96
C ARG A 4 34.54 -7.56 20.67
N VAL A 5 34.89 -8.31 19.62
CA VAL A 5 34.19 -8.32 18.32
C VAL A 5 32.80 -8.95 18.46
N PHE A 6 32.66 -9.98 19.29
CA PHE A 6 31.38 -10.66 19.52
C PHE A 6 30.36 -9.77 20.25
N ALA A 7 30.82 -8.92 21.17
CA ALA A 7 29.97 -7.96 21.88
C ALA A 7 29.46 -6.85 20.96
N ILE A 8 30.25 -6.42 19.98
CA ILE A 8 29.86 -5.40 19.00
C ILE A 8 28.84 -5.96 18.01
N LEU A 9 29.03 -7.21 17.55
CA LEU A 9 28.06 -7.90 16.68
C LEU A 9 26.71 -8.14 17.36
N LEU A 10 26.70 -8.49 18.65
CA LEU A 10 25.46 -8.67 19.42
C LEU A 10 24.71 -7.33 19.65
N GLY A 11 25.45 -6.22 19.80
CA GLY A 11 24.87 -4.88 19.93
C GLY A 11 24.23 -4.35 18.64
N VAL A 12 24.77 -4.70 17.47
CA VAL A 12 24.23 -4.28 16.16
C VAL A 12 22.94 -5.03 15.80
N VAL A 13 22.79 -6.29 16.21
CA VAL A 13 21.58 -7.09 15.96
C VAL A 13 20.39 -6.59 16.79
N LEU A 14 20.62 -6.08 18.01
CA LEU A 14 19.56 -5.53 18.89
C LEU A 14 19.10 -4.12 18.47
N GLY A 15 19.88 -3.38 17.68
CA GLY A 15 19.53 -2.04 17.20
C GLY A 15 18.57 -2.00 16.01
N LEU A 16 18.39 -3.12 15.29
CA LEU A 16 17.56 -3.19 14.07
C LEU A 16 16.07 -3.49 14.33
N CYS A 17 15.66 -3.70 15.58
CA CYS A 17 14.29 -4.10 15.93
C CYS A 17 13.39 -2.95 16.42
N CYS A 18 13.62 -1.72 15.96
CA CYS A 18 12.77 -0.58 16.32
C CYS A 18 12.15 0.12 15.10
N CYS A 19 11.71 -0.65 14.11
CA CYS A 19 10.68 -0.19 13.17
C CYS A 19 9.30 -0.38 13.81
N LYS A 20 9.01 0.37 14.88
CA LYS A 20 7.60 0.60 15.23
C LYS A 20 7.03 1.42 14.09
N ALA A 21 6.21 0.79 13.25
CA ALA A 21 5.36 1.49 12.31
C ALA A 21 4.58 2.53 13.13
N ARG A 22 4.96 3.81 13.01
CA ARG A 22 4.16 4.90 13.54
C ARG A 22 2.83 4.83 12.81
N THR A 23 1.83 4.23 13.44
CA THR A 23 0.44 4.49 13.09
C THR A 23 0.23 5.96 13.37
N ASP A 24 0.14 6.73 12.29
CA ASP A 24 -0.19 8.14 12.32
C ASP A 24 -1.46 8.33 13.18
N GLU A 25 -1.39 9.19 14.18
CA GLU A 25 -2.37 9.31 15.28
C GLU A 25 -3.77 9.73 14.78
N THR A 26 -3.83 10.20 13.53
CA THR A 26 -5.05 10.59 12.81
C THR A 26 -5.83 9.41 12.25
N GLY A 27 -5.23 8.22 12.17
CA GLY A 27 -5.78 7.07 11.46
C GLY A 27 -5.78 7.23 9.94
N ILE A 28 -5.22 8.31 9.38
CA ILE A 28 -5.05 8.52 7.95
C ILE A 28 -3.77 7.84 7.48
N ILE A 29 -3.84 7.13 6.36
CA ILE A 29 -2.67 6.53 5.70
C ILE A 29 -1.90 7.66 5.03
N ASN A 30 -0.58 7.76 5.27
CA ASN A 30 0.25 8.77 4.60
C ASN A 30 0.16 8.69 3.05
N ARG A 31 0.44 9.81 2.37
CA ARG A 31 0.18 9.98 0.93
C ARG A 31 0.91 8.94 0.09
N GLU A 32 2.20 8.73 0.34
CA GLU A 32 3.03 7.80 -0.43
C GLU A 32 2.52 6.35 -0.29
N LYS A 33 2.24 5.92 0.94
CA LYS A 33 1.68 4.59 1.22
C LYS A 33 0.28 4.45 0.64
N MET A 34 -0.53 5.50 0.70
CA MET A 34 -1.87 5.50 0.11
C MET A 34 -1.79 5.31 -1.40
N MET A 35 -0.88 6.02 -2.10
CA MET A 35 -0.67 5.84 -3.53
C MET A 35 -0.24 4.41 -3.89
N GLN A 36 0.64 3.80 -3.09
CA GLN A 36 1.04 2.40 -3.28
C GLN A 36 -0.15 1.44 -3.15
N ILE A 37 -0.99 1.64 -2.13
CA ILE A 37 -2.18 0.80 -1.91
C ILE A 37 -3.20 1.01 -3.04
N MET A 38 -3.48 2.27 -3.41
CA MET A 38 -4.39 2.62 -4.50
C MET A 38 -3.96 1.97 -5.81
N GLY A 39 -2.66 2.01 -6.13
CA GLY A 39 -2.12 1.33 -7.31
C GLY A 39 -2.45 -0.17 -7.33
N GLU A 40 -2.19 -0.88 -6.23
CA GLU A 40 -2.52 -2.31 -6.13
C GLU A 40 -4.04 -2.58 -6.18
N VAL A 41 -4.85 -1.71 -5.57
CA VAL A 41 -6.32 -1.78 -5.67
C VAL A 41 -6.76 -1.64 -7.12
N TYR A 42 -6.26 -0.65 -7.85
CA TYR A 42 -6.59 -0.44 -9.26
C TYR A 42 -6.21 -1.65 -10.13
N LEU A 43 -5.04 -2.25 -9.90
CA LEU A 43 -4.65 -3.47 -10.61
C LEU A 43 -5.60 -4.64 -10.36
N VAL A 44 -6.01 -4.85 -9.10
CA VAL A 44 -6.97 -5.91 -8.73
C VAL A 44 -8.33 -5.64 -9.40
N GLU A 45 -8.85 -4.43 -9.29
CA GLU A 45 -10.13 -4.05 -9.89
C GLU A 45 -10.10 -4.19 -11.41
N MET A 46 -9.05 -3.68 -12.06
CA MET A 46 -8.87 -3.80 -13.51
C MET A 46 -8.77 -5.26 -13.95
N HIS A 47 -8.05 -6.11 -13.20
CA HIS A 47 -7.98 -7.54 -13.50
C HIS A 47 -9.39 -8.15 -13.48
N TYR A 48 -10.16 -7.95 -12.40
CA TYR A 48 -11.47 -8.57 -12.30
C TYR A 48 -12.49 -8.00 -13.30
N GLN A 49 -12.47 -6.69 -13.54
CA GLN A 49 -13.31 -6.04 -14.54
C GLN A 49 -13.02 -6.56 -15.95
N LYS A 50 -11.74 -6.64 -16.34
CA LYS A 50 -11.32 -7.08 -17.68
C LYS A 50 -11.66 -8.55 -17.97
N PHE A 51 -11.46 -9.44 -17.00
CA PHE A 51 -11.57 -10.88 -17.24
C PHE A 51 -12.96 -11.46 -16.98
N TYR A 52 -13.77 -10.85 -16.11
CA TYR A 52 -15.03 -11.45 -15.66
C TYR A 52 -16.28 -10.61 -15.99
N GLY A 53 -16.10 -9.36 -16.44
CA GLY A 53 -17.12 -8.51 -17.06
C GLY A 53 -18.21 -8.00 -16.11
N THR A 54 -19.01 -8.91 -15.54
CA THR A 54 -20.18 -8.56 -14.70
C THR A 54 -19.86 -8.61 -13.21
N PRO A 55 -20.07 -7.51 -12.44
CA PRO A 55 -19.76 -7.45 -11.01
C PRO A 55 -20.34 -8.59 -10.16
N SER A 56 -21.54 -9.06 -10.52
CA SER A 56 -22.21 -10.18 -9.84
C SER A 56 -21.38 -11.47 -9.83
N ARG A 57 -20.49 -11.67 -10.82
CA ARG A 57 -19.63 -12.85 -10.94
C ARG A 57 -18.30 -12.72 -10.21
N TYR A 58 -17.80 -11.50 -10.03
CA TYR A 58 -16.45 -11.29 -9.53
C TYR A 58 -16.35 -10.51 -8.22
N LYS A 59 -17.45 -9.96 -7.70
CA LYS A 59 -17.42 -9.13 -6.48
C LYS A 59 -16.78 -9.85 -5.28
N LEU A 60 -17.23 -11.06 -4.97
CA LEU A 60 -16.69 -11.84 -3.85
C LEU A 60 -15.20 -12.17 -4.00
N PRO A 61 -14.73 -12.74 -5.12
CA PRO A 61 -13.30 -13.01 -5.29
C PRO A 61 -12.46 -11.74 -5.36
N MET A 62 -12.99 -10.64 -5.93
CA MET A 62 -12.34 -9.33 -5.91
C MET A 62 -12.21 -8.79 -4.48
N ASP A 63 -13.27 -8.83 -3.68
CA ASP A 63 -13.27 -8.39 -2.28
C ASP A 63 -12.28 -9.21 -1.43
N SER A 64 -12.14 -10.50 -1.73
CA SER A 64 -11.11 -11.36 -1.13
C SER A 64 -9.69 -10.93 -1.54
N ALA A 65 -9.46 -10.65 -2.82
CA ALA A 65 -8.18 -10.15 -3.31
C ALA A 65 -7.80 -8.79 -2.69
N LEU A 66 -8.74 -7.85 -2.61
CA LEU A 66 -8.54 -6.56 -1.94
C LEU A 66 -8.21 -6.73 -0.46
N THR A 67 -8.82 -7.71 0.22
CA THR A 67 -8.48 -8.05 1.61
C THR A 67 -7.00 -8.44 1.75
N ASN A 68 -6.43 -9.13 0.76
CA ASN A 68 -5.01 -9.49 0.77
C ASN A 68 -4.11 -8.27 0.57
N VAL A 69 -4.51 -7.32 -0.30
CA VAL A 69 -3.80 -6.02 -0.46
C VAL A 69 -3.76 -5.28 0.88
N PHE A 70 -4.89 -5.14 1.56
CA PHE A 70 -4.95 -4.43 2.84
C PHE A 70 -4.12 -5.12 3.93
N LYS A 71 -4.15 -6.46 4.00
CA LYS A 71 -3.30 -7.24 4.91
C LYS A 71 -1.82 -7.04 4.63
N LYS A 72 -1.39 -7.08 3.37
CA LYS A 72 0.01 -6.84 2.94
C LYS A 72 0.52 -5.49 3.47
N HIS A 73 -0.31 -4.46 3.37
CA HIS A 73 0.02 -3.09 3.79
C HIS A 73 -0.23 -2.82 5.28
N ARG A 74 -0.71 -3.80 6.04
CA ARG A 74 -1.08 -3.66 7.47
C ARG A 74 -2.04 -2.50 7.70
N VAL A 75 -3.05 -2.38 6.83
CA VAL A 75 -4.14 -1.40 6.94
C VAL A 75 -5.48 -2.13 7.02
N SER A 76 -6.45 -1.56 7.71
CA SER A 76 -7.82 -2.06 7.63
C SER A 76 -8.54 -1.47 6.42
N ARG A 77 -9.56 -2.16 5.89
CA ARG A 77 -10.43 -1.63 4.84
C ARG A 77 -11.02 -0.27 5.22
N ARG A 78 -11.53 -0.14 6.45
CA ARG A 78 -12.06 1.13 6.98
C ARG A 78 -11.02 2.25 6.99
N GLN A 79 -9.77 1.93 7.34
CA GLN A 79 -8.68 2.91 7.34
C GLN A 79 -8.36 3.39 5.92
N TYR A 80 -8.34 2.47 4.95
CA TYR A 80 -8.20 2.80 3.54
C TYR A 80 -9.34 3.68 3.05
N GLU A 81 -10.59 3.31 3.31
CA GLU A 81 -11.78 4.07 2.89
C GLU A 81 -11.78 5.49 3.48
N ASN A 82 -11.50 5.62 4.77
CA ASN A 82 -11.39 6.92 5.43
C ASN A 82 -10.28 7.79 4.82
N SER A 83 -9.12 7.19 4.53
CA SER A 83 -7.99 7.90 3.92
C SER A 83 -8.29 8.30 2.47
N PHE A 84 -8.96 7.42 1.73
CA PHE A 84 -9.43 7.71 0.38
C PHE A 84 -10.36 8.92 0.37
N THR A 85 -11.37 8.94 1.24
CA THR A 85 -12.28 10.08 1.38
C THR A 85 -11.54 11.36 1.78
N HIS A 86 -10.55 11.26 2.69
CA HIS A 86 -9.72 12.39 3.09
C HIS A 86 -8.94 12.99 1.91
N TYR A 87 -8.29 12.16 1.09
CA TYR A 87 -7.56 12.69 -0.08
C TYR A 87 -8.50 13.17 -1.18
N ALA A 88 -9.63 12.47 -1.40
CA ALA A 88 -10.63 12.85 -2.39
C ALA A 88 -11.34 14.17 -2.09
N SER A 89 -11.33 14.64 -0.82
CA SER A 89 -11.90 15.96 -0.48
C SER A 89 -11.10 17.14 -1.04
N ASN A 90 -9.87 16.91 -1.53
CA ASN A 90 -9.10 17.87 -2.31
C ASN A 90 -8.90 17.34 -3.74
N PRO A 91 -9.80 17.69 -4.70
CA PRO A 91 -9.77 17.13 -6.05
C PRO A 91 -8.44 17.33 -6.79
N ALA A 92 -7.81 18.50 -6.67
CA ALA A 92 -6.55 18.80 -7.35
C ALA A 92 -5.41 17.90 -6.86
N GLY A 93 -5.26 17.75 -5.54
CA GLY A 93 -4.26 16.85 -4.96
C GLY A 93 -4.55 15.38 -5.24
N PHE A 94 -5.83 14.99 -5.29
CA PHE A 94 -6.21 13.62 -5.62
C PHE A 94 -5.94 13.28 -7.10
N MET A 95 -6.18 14.21 -8.02
CA MET A 95 -5.81 14.05 -9.44
C MET A 95 -4.30 13.85 -9.59
N GLU A 96 -3.50 14.68 -8.92
CA GLU A 96 -2.04 14.56 -8.92
C GLU A 96 -1.57 13.18 -8.41
N MET A 97 -2.18 12.66 -7.33
CA MET A 97 -1.91 11.31 -6.84
C MET A 97 -2.19 10.25 -7.91
N ASN A 98 -3.32 10.34 -8.61
CA ASN A 98 -3.68 9.40 -9.66
C ASN A 98 -2.73 9.46 -10.86
N GLU A 99 -2.32 10.66 -11.28
CA GLU A 99 -1.32 10.84 -12.34
C GLU A 99 0.02 10.21 -11.96
N GLN A 100 0.49 10.41 -10.72
CA GLN A 100 1.72 9.79 -10.22
C GLN A 100 1.63 8.25 -10.23
N ILE A 101 0.49 7.68 -9.81
CA ILE A 101 0.27 6.22 -9.86
C ILE A 101 0.37 5.71 -11.31
N ILE A 102 -0.28 6.39 -12.27
CA ILE A 102 -0.23 6.01 -13.69
C ILE A 102 1.21 6.06 -14.21
N GLN A 103 1.96 7.12 -13.90
CA GLN A 103 3.36 7.27 -14.31
C GLN A 103 4.23 6.13 -13.77
N GLN A 104 4.12 5.80 -12.47
CA GLN A 104 4.87 4.70 -11.85
C GLN A 104 4.64 3.34 -12.55
N TYR A 105 3.39 3.05 -12.93
CA TYR A 105 3.09 1.82 -13.66
C TYR A 105 3.60 1.84 -15.10
N ASN A 106 3.49 2.97 -15.80
CA ASN A 106 4.03 3.10 -17.15
C ASN A 106 5.55 2.88 -17.18
N GLU A 107 6.28 3.47 -16.23
CA GLU A 107 7.72 3.26 -16.08
C GLU A 107 8.06 1.78 -15.85
N THR A 108 7.29 1.10 -15.00
CA THR A 108 7.46 -0.33 -14.72
C THR A 108 7.22 -1.21 -15.95
N LEU A 109 6.32 -0.80 -16.86
CA LEU A 109 6.02 -1.51 -18.10
C LEU A 109 7.07 -1.28 -19.20
N VAL A 110 7.67 -0.09 -19.26
CA VAL A 110 8.71 0.25 -20.24
C VAL A 110 10.06 -0.38 -19.90
N GLN A 111 10.33 -0.63 -18.61
CA GLN A 111 11.57 -1.27 -18.14
C GLN A 111 11.55 -2.81 -18.21
N LYS A 112 10.44 -3.43 -18.66
CA LYS A 112 10.31 -4.88 -18.84
C LYS A 112 10.35 -5.27 -20.31
#